data_AF-A0A9X4ATZ8-F1
#
_entry.id   AF-A0A9X4ATZ8-F1
#
_cell.length_a   1.000
_cell.length_b   1.000
_cell.length_c   1.000
_cell.angle_alpha   90.00
_cell.angle_beta   90.00
_cell.angle_gamma   90.00
#
_symmetry.space_group_name_H-M   'P 1'
#
loop_
_entity.id
_entity.type
_entity.pdbx_description
1 polymer ?
#
loop_
_entity_poly.entity_id
_entity_poly.type
_entity_poly.pdbx_seq_one_letter_code
_entity_poly.pdbx_strand_id
1 'polypeptide(L)'
;MSSLCPGGGECVDESPKNWTLVAFFSDWREPPPCPDDAPILAFEGIPAPPPLLCGECSCEEPEGSCKLPQTWTVSSTGCDDPGGGVKTNFDPSTNWDGTCNQDKAIPSATLCGGVPCVRSITISPPVIEEQPCKAHTKGDPGQEIPKVWNGGPETPLGRVCTRAEPWPVCHGQSEKVCGPAGDDYSSCIFREGEHLCPEGWTGERHVLYGVVKDERECSACTCEAPTGGMCEVLISAWSSQGCSQVAIARPISAGMVAPCDDFMPGTQLSGKTAELLNYTKGTCTPSGGQVVGELTLDKPVTVCCRAATS
;
A
#
# COMPACT_ATOMS: atom_id res chain seq x y z
N MET A 1 -52.80 -36.47 -6.33
CA MET A 1 -51.85 -36.55 -7.46
C MET A 1 -50.84 -37.62 -7.08
N SER A 2 -50.76 -38.72 -7.81
CA SER A 2 -49.76 -39.75 -7.52
C SER A 2 -48.38 -39.15 -7.73
N SER A 3 -47.50 -39.23 -6.73
CA SER A 3 -46.10 -38.86 -6.89
C SER A 3 -45.53 -39.61 -8.09
N LEU A 4 -44.85 -38.90 -9.00
CA LEU A 4 -44.15 -39.52 -10.13
C LEU A 4 -42.94 -40.35 -9.66
N CYS A 5 -42.52 -40.15 -8.41
CA CYS A 5 -41.40 -40.82 -7.77
C CYS A 5 -41.84 -41.64 -6.55
N PRO A 6 -41.56 -42.96 -6.52
CA PRO A 6 -42.04 -43.87 -5.48
C PRO A 6 -41.59 -43.55 -4.04
N GLY A 7 -40.55 -42.74 -3.87
CA GLY A 7 -39.97 -42.39 -2.57
C GLY A 7 -39.93 -40.88 -2.27
N GLY A 8 -40.65 -40.06 -3.05
CA GLY A 8 -40.48 -38.60 -3.05
C GLY A 8 -39.41 -38.13 -4.05
N GLY A 9 -39.13 -36.83 -4.07
CA GLY A 9 -38.18 -36.22 -5.02
C GLY A 9 -38.82 -35.69 -6.30
N GLU A 10 -38.00 -35.04 -7.13
CA GLU A 10 -38.44 -34.43 -8.39
C GLU A 10 -37.98 -35.23 -9.59
N CYS A 11 -38.81 -35.29 -10.64
CA CYS A 11 -38.38 -35.85 -11.91
C CYS A 11 -37.41 -34.90 -12.60
N VAL A 12 -36.17 -35.35 -12.75
CA VAL A 12 -35.07 -34.61 -13.38
C VAL A 12 -34.59 -35.35 -14.62
N ASP A 13 -33.90 -34.62 -15.50
CA ASP A 13 -33.27 -35.23 -16.67
C ASP A 13 -32.17 -36.19 -16.23
N GLU A 14 -31.95 -37.25 -17.00
CA GLU A 14 -30.87 -38.19 -16.70
C GLU A 14 -29.50 -37.51 -16.78
N SER A 15 -28.56 -37.90 -15.91
CA SER A 15 -27.20 -37.37 -15.95
C SER A 15 -26.50 -37.77 -17.25
N PRO A 16 -25.89 -36.82 -17.99
CA PRO A 16 -25.14 -37.15 -19.20
C PRO A 16 -23.94 -38.08 -18.91
N LYS A 17 -23.39 -38.69 -19.96
CA LYS A 17 -22.21 -39.57 -19.83
C LYS A 17 -21.05 -38.85 -19.11
N ASN A 18 -20.46 -39.54 -18.12
CA ASN A 18 -19.40 -39.05 -17.22
C ASN A 18 -19.83 -37.99 -16.18
N TRP A 19 -21.14 -37.78 -16.02
CA TRP A 19 -21.71 -37.02 -14.92
C TRP A 19 -22.53 -37.96 -14.04
N THR A 20 -22.60 -37.65 -12.75
CA THR A 20 -23.35 -38.43 -11.78
C THR A 20 -24.41 -37.56 -11.13
N LEU A 21 -25.67 -37.99 -11.15
CA LEU A 21 -26.76 -37.34 -10.42
C LEU A 21 -26.55 -37.50 -8.90
N VAL A 22 -26.64 -36.38 -8.18
CA VAL A 22 -26.28 -36.24 -6.76
C VAL A 22 -27.20 -35.30 -6.01
N ALA A 23 -27.24 -35.49 -4.69
CA ALA A 23 -27.77 -34.52 -3.74
C ALA A 23 -26.65 -33.54 -3.41
N PHE A 24 -26.89 -32.25 -3.64
CA PHE A 24 -25.91 -31.19 -3.40
C PHE A 24 -26.38 -30.20 -2.33
N PHE A 25 -25.52 -29.96 -1.35
CA PHE A 25 -25.69 -28.92 -0.34
C PHE A 25 -24.61 -27.86 -0.53
N SER A 26 -24.99 -26.58 -0.48
CA SER A 26 -24.06 -25.46 -0.49
C SER A 26 -24.58 -24.34 0.39
N ASP A 27 -23.97 -24.14 1.56
CA ASP A 27 -24.36 -23.10 2.51
C ASP A 27 -23.18 -22.71 3.41
N TRP A 28 -23.36 -21.67 4.21
CA TRP A 28 -22.43 -21.20 5.25
C TRP A 28 -22.60 -21.96 6.58
N ARG A 29 -23.65 -22.76 6.68
CA ARG A 29 -23.96 -23.62 7.84
C ARG A 29 -23.17 -24.92 7.78
N GLU A 30 -23.05 -25.60 8.92
CA GLU A 30 -22.53 -26.96 8.95
C GLU A 30 -23.42 -27.88 8.09
N PRO A 31 -22.83 -28.68 7.19
CA PRO A 31 -23.61 -29.50 6.27
C PRO A 31 -24.33 -30.63 7.02
N PRO A 32 -25.64 -30.82 6.80
CA PRO A 32 -26.34 -31.98 7.34
C PRO A 32 -25.74 -33.28 6.78
N PRO A 33 -25.93 -34.43 7.45
CA PRO A 33 -25.56 -35.73 6.89
C PRO A 33 -26.13 -35.94 5.48
N CYS A 34 -25.50 -36.80 4.69
CA CYS A 34 -26.05 -37.19 3.40
C CYS A 34 -27.46 -37.83 3.58
N PRO A 35 -28.42 -37.54 2.69
CA PRO A 35 -29.78 -38.05 2.82
C PRO A 35 -29.84 -39.55 2.55
N ASP A 36 -30.86 -40.23 3.06
CA ASP A 36 -31.00 -41.70 3.00
C ASP A 36 -31.07 -42.25 1.56
N ASP A 37 -31.56 -41.47 0.61
CA ASP A 37 -31.66 -41.82 -0.81
C ASP A 37 -30.34 -41.60 -1.59
N ALA A 38 -29.38 -40.86 -1.00
CA ALA A 38 -28.02 -40.67 -1.47
C ALA A 38 -27.01 -40.72 -0.31
N PRO A 39 -26.81 -41.87 0.37
CA PRO A 39 -26.10 -41.93 1.65
C PRO A 39 -24.57 -41.86 1.56
N ILE A 40 -24.00 -41.86 0.35
CA ILE A 40 -22.54 -41.93 0.14
C ILE A 40 -21.99 -40.51 -0.03
N LEU A 41 -21.10 -40.07 0.87
CA LEU A 41 -20.35 -38.84 0.68
C LEU A 41 -19.37 -39.01 -0.49
N ALA A 42 -19.64 -38.34 -1.61
CA ALA A 42 -18.81 -38.40 -2.80
C ALA A 42 -17.70 -37.35 -2.77
N PHE A 43 -18.01 -36.13 -2.29
CA PHE A 43 -17.07 -35.03 -2.23
C PHE A 43 -17.49 -33.99 -1.21
N GLU A 44 -16.51 -33.34 -0.60
CA GLU A 44 -16.70 -32.14 0.19
C GLU A 44 -15.56 -31.16 -0.09
N GLY A 45 -15.89 -29.88 -0.25
CA GLY A 45 -14.92 -28.85 -0.55
C GLY A 45 -15.52 -27.46 -0.50
N ILE A 46 -14.71 -26.46 -0.83
CA ILE A 46 -15.10 -25.06 -0.84
C ILE A 46 -14.83 -24.44 -2.22
N PRO A 47 -15.57 -23.38 -2.62
CA PRO A 47 -15.24 -22.66 -3.83
C PRO A 47 -13.92 -21.90 -3.67
N ALA A 48 -13.40 -21.40 -4.80
CA ALA A 48 -12.23 -20.52 -4.77
C ALA A 48 -12.55 -19.29 -3.89
N PRO A 49 -11.65 -18.89 -2.98
CA PRO A 49 -11.81 -17.65 -2.23
C PRO A 49 -11.94 -16.45 -3.19
N PRO A 50 -12.66 -15.39 -2.78
CA PRO A 50 -12.74 -14.19 -3.59
C PRO A 50 -11.35 -13.57 -3.84
N PRO A 51 -11.22 -12.69 -4.84
CA PRO A 51 -10.00 -11.91 -5.04
C PRO A 51 -9.64 -11.11 -3.78
N LEU A 52 -8.38 -11.19 -3.34
CA LEU A 52 -7.88 -10.36 -2.25
C LEU A 52 -7.72 -8.92 -2.76
N LEU A 53 -8.37 -7.97 -2.10
CA LEU A 53 -8.28 -6.54 -2.41
C LEU A 53 -7.42 -5.85 -1.36
N CYS A 54 -6.21 -5.43 -1.76
CA CYS A 54 -5.33 -4.65 -0.91
C CYS A 54 -5.61 -3.15 -1.08
N GLY A 55 -5.57 -2.42 0.03
CA GLY A 55 -5.72 -0.96 0.01
C GLY A 55 -4.53 -0.28 -0.67
N GLU A 56 -4.76 0.90 -1.26
CA GLU A 56 -3.68 1.71 -1.84
C GLU A 56 -2.77 2.24 -0.73
N CYS A 57 -1.46 2.26 -0.94
CA CYS A 57 -0.56 2.88 0.04
C CYS A 57 -0.51 4.40 -0.12
N SER A 58 -0.38 5.08 1.02
CA SER A 58 -0.26 6.54 1.12
C SER A 58 0.79 6.90 2.17
N CYS A 59 1.38 8.08 2.01
CA CYS A 59 2.39 8.62 2.93
C CYS A 59 1.83 9.89 3.56
N GLU A 60 2.00 10.03 4.88
CA GLU A 60 1.80 11.30 5.56
C GLU A 60 2.87 12.31 5.10
N GLU A 61 2.63 13.61 5.29
CA GLU A 61 3.67 14.62 5.05
C GLU A 61 4.84 14.42 6.02
N PRO A 62 6.09 14.67 5.58
CA PRO A 62 7.22 14.54 6.48
C PRO A 62 7.20 15.61 7.57
N GLU A 63 7.74 15.27 8.74
CA GLU A 63 8.08 16.25 9.76
C GLU A 63 9.50 16.76 9.51
N GLY A 64 9.72 18.07 9.58
CA GLY A 64 11.05 18.62 9.31
C GLY A 64 11.16 20.13 9.43
N SER A 65 12.36 20.63 9.18
CA SER A 65 12.68 22.06 9.25
C SER A 65 13.76 22.47 8.24
N CYS A 66 13.76 23.76 7.89
CA CYS A 66 14.84 24.41 7.16
C CYS A 66 15.88 24.95 8.17
N LYS A 67 17.07 24.36 8.20
CA LYS A 67 18.19 24.80 9.04
C LYS A 67 18.93 25.96 8.39
N LEU A 68 19.12 27.03 9.16
CA LEU A 68 19.87 28.20 8.73
C LEU A 68 21.36 27.86 8.52
N PRO A 69 22.06 28.56 7.62
CA PRO A 69 23.49 28.39 7.38
C PRO A 69 24.32 28.51 8.66
N GLN A 70 25.15 27.51 8.92
CA GLN A 70 26.03 27.48 10.09
C GLN A 70 27.49 27.78 9.74
N THR A 71 27.86 27.84 8.45
CA THR A 71 29.25 28.08 8.04
C THR A 71 29.36 29.34 7.21
N TRP A 72 30.10 30.32 7.75
CA TRP A 72 30.38 31.61 7.13
C TRP A 72 31.89 31.83 7.21
N THR A 73 32.57 31.73 6.07
CA THR A 73 34.02 31.83 5.99
C THR A 73 34.42 33.08 5.25
N VAL A 74 35.16 33.95 5.90
CA VAL A 74 35.76 35.14 5.27
C VAL A 74 37.15 34.77 4.73
N SER A 75 37.49 35.28 3.56
CA SER A 75 38.82 35.15 2.97
C SER A 75 39.50 36.50 2.76
N SER A 76 40.83 36.50 2.89
CA SER A 76 41.70 37.63 2.52
C SER A 76 41.97 37.73 1.01
N THR A 77 41.32 36.89 0.20
CA THR A 77 41.31 36.93 -1.28
C THR A 77 39.89 37.10 -1.81
N GLY A 78 39.75 37.45 -3.09
CA GLY A 78 38.44 37.58 -3.74
C GLY A 78 37.80 36.23 -4.05
N CYS A 79 36.58 36.27 -4.60
CA CYS A 79 35.82 35.10 -5.00
C CYS A 79 36.35 34.38 -6.25
N ASP A 80 37.33 34.95 -6.94
CA ASP A 80 38.10 34.32 -8.02
C ASP A 80 39.04 33.23 -7.50
N ASP A 81 39.57 33.40 -6.28
CA ASP A 81 40.35 32.39 -5.57
C ASP A 81 40.09 32.50 -4.06
N PRO A 82 38.89 32.13 -3.58
CA PRO A 82 38.59 32.24 -2.16
C PRO A 82 39.53 31.32 -1.37
N GLY A 83 39.96 30.18 -1.93
CA GLY A 83 40.81 29.18 -1.28
C GLY A 83 42.26 29.62 -1.02
N GLY A 84 42.83 30.48 -1.86
CA GLY A 84 44.23 30.92 -1.76
C GLY A 84 44.53 31.94 -0.65
N GLY A 85 43.50 32.52 -0.02
CA GLY A 85 43.64 33.50 1.06
C GLY A 85 43.67 32.91 2.46
N VAL A 86 43.98 33.76 3.44
CA VAL A 86 43.86 33.42 4.86
C VAL A 86 42.38 33.37 5.23
N LYS A 87 41.95 32.23 5.80
CA LYS A 87 40.57 31.99 6.19
C LYS A 87 40.30 32.49 7.60
N THR A 88 39.21 33.23 7.75
CA THR A 88 38.73 33.73 9.04
C THR A 88 37.32 33.19 9.29
N ASN A 89 37.11 32.58 10.45
CA ASN A 89 35.81 32.07 10.86
C ASN A 89 34.88 33.25 11.18
N PHE A 90 33.74 33.30 10.49
CA PHE A 90 32.65 34.25 10.74
C PHE A 90 31.32 33.53 11.05
N ASP A 91 31.37 32.25 11.43
CA ASP A 91 30.20 31.43 11.71
C ASP A 91 29.36 32.03 12.85
N PRO A 92 28.02 31.87 12.81
CA PRO A 92 27.14 32.22 13.92
C PRO A 92 27.44 31.40 15.18
N SER A 93 26.83 31.81 16.29
CA SER A 93 26.81 30.99 17.51
C SER A 93 26.12 29.66 17.26
N THR A 94 26.45 28.65 18.04
CA THR A 94 25.73 27.36 18.02
C THR A 94 24.24 27.58 18.28
N ASN A 95 23.37 26.87 17.55
CA ASN A 95 21.91 26.97 17.66
C ASN A 95 21.35 28.37 17.37
N TRP A 96 22.05 29.15 16.54
CA TRP A 96 21.59 30.46 16.15
C TRP A 96 20.25 30.41 15.39
N ASP A 97 19.34 31.30 15.79
CA ASP A 97 17.97 31.40 15.29
C ASP A 97 17.80 32.42 14.15
N GLY A 98 18.89 33.05 13.71
CA GLY A 98 18.88 34.05 12.64
C GLY A 98 18.84 35.51 13.12
N THR A 99 18.68 35.74 14.43
CA THR A 99 18.74 37.08 15.02
C THR A 99 20.12 37.74 14.85
N CYS A 100 20.26 39.05 15.12
CA CYS A 100 21.57 39.71 14.97
C CYS A 100 22.64 39.05 15.87
N ASN A 101 23.59 38.34 15.25
CA ASN A 101 24.73 37.75 15.94
C ASN A 101 26.00 38.53 15.59
N GLN A 102 26.66 39.06 16.61
CA GLN A 102 27.91 39.83 16.49
C GLN A 102 29.14 39.01 16.88
N ASP A 103 28.98 37.72 17.16
CA ASP A 103 30.10 36.85 17.50
C ASP A 103 31.04 36.76 16.31
N LYS A 104 32.34 36.76 16.61
CA LYS A 104 33.42 36.73 15.62
C LYS A 104 33.38 37.90 14.64
N ALA A 105 32.85 39.06 15.06
CA ALA A 105 32.96 40.29 14.31
C ALA A 105 34.42 40.59 13.91
N ILE A 106 34.59 41.11 12.68
CA ILE A 106 35.88 41.49 12.12
C ILE A 106 35.90 43.02 12.01
N PRO A 107 36.63 43.72 12.90
CA PRO A 107 36.76 45.17 12.85
C PRO A 107 37.37 45.65 11.52
N SER A 108 37.12 46.91 11.18
CA SER A 108 37.76 47.54 10.02
C SER A 108 39.29 47.46 10.11
N ALA A 109 39.93 47.33 8.95
CA ALA A 109 41.39 47.26 8.81
C ALA A 109 42.09 46.12 9.60
N THR A 110 41.35 45.11 10.07
CA THR A 110 41.97 43.91 10.65
C THR A 110 42.80 43.20 9.58
N LEU A 111 44.04 42.82 9.92
CA LEU A 111 44.96 42.13 9.02
C LEU A 111 45.05 40.64 9.36
N CYS A 112 44.96 39.79 8.33
CA CYS A 112 45.10 38.34 8.40
C CYS A 112 46.23 37.95 7.45
N GLY A 113 47.35 37.46 8.00
CA GLY A 113 48.56 37.20 7.21
C GLY A 113 49.18 38.46 6.60
N GLY A 114 49.02 39.62 7.25
CA GLY A 114 49.59 40.90 6.80
C GLY A 114 48.78 41.63 5.72
N VAL A 115 47.67 41.06 5.25
CA VAL A 115 46.73 41.68 4.30
C VAL A 115 45.35 41.85 4.93
N PRO A 116 44.45 42.71 4.43
CA PRO A 116 43.12 42.86 4.98
C PRO A 116 42.36 41.52 5.03
N CYS A 117 41.79 41.20 6.20
CA CYS A 117 41.09 39.92 6.42
C CYS A 117 39.87 39.76 5.50
N VAL A 118 39.14 40.84 5.27
CA VAL A 118 37.88 40.81 4.52
C VAL A 118 38.15 41.23 3.07
N ARG A 119 38.09 40.25 2.17
CA ARG A 119 38.05 40.45 0.72
C ARG A 119 36.92 39.69 0.05
N SER A 120 36.54 38.53 0.59
CA SER A 120 35.33 37.83 0.22
C SER A 120 34.71 37.11 1.42
N ILE A 121 33.44 36.73 1.29
CA ILE A 121 32.78 35.80 2.20
C ILE A 121 32.16 34.64 1.43
N THR A 122 32.31 33.43 1.94
CA THR A 122 31.62 32.23 1.45
C THR A 122 30.68 31.73 2.53
N ILE A 123 29.43 31.48 2.17
CA ILE A 123 28.38 31.08 3.13
C ILE A 123 27.81 29.75 2.68
N SER A 124 27.69 28.77 3.58
CA SER A 124 27.06 27.49 3.25
C SER A 124 25.58 27.70 2.88
N PRO A 125 25.00 26.91 1.98
CA PRO A 125 23.54 26.90 1.79
C PRO A 125 22.83 26.45 3.08
N PRO A 126 21.54 26.80 3.25
CA PRO A 126 20.73 26.21 4.31
C PRO A 126 20.48 24.71 4.00
N VAL A 127 20.06 23.95 5.01
CA VAL A 127 19.88 22.50 4.93
C VAL A 127 18.45 22.12 5.26
N ILE A 128 17.85 21.25 4.45
CA ILE A 128 16.55 20.64 4.76
C ILE A 128 16.80 19.41 5.61
N GLU A 129 16.18 19.36 6.78
CA GLU A 129 16.17 18.18 7.65
C GLU A 129 14.74 17.70 7.83
N GLU A 130 14.41 16.60 7.16
CA GLU A 130 13.10 15.96 7.18
C GLU A 130 13.21 14.50 7.62
N GLN A 131 12.28 14.07 8.46
CA GLN A 131 12.13 12.68 8.87
C GLN A 131 11.44 11.87 7.77
N PRO A 132 11.68 10.55 7.70
CA PRO A 132 10.94 9.67 6.80
C PRO A 132 9.43 9.79 6.99
N CYS A 133 8.67 9.78 5.90
CA CYS A 133 7.22 9.81 5.99
C CYS A 133 6.66 8.53 6.62
N LYS A 134 5.57 8.69 7.35
CA LYS A 134 4.84 7.55 7.91
C LYS A 134 3.89 6.97 6.87
N ALA A 135 4.07 5.68 6.58
CA ALA A 135 3.23 4.93 5.66
C ALA A 135 1.90 4.52 6.30
N HIS A 136 0.84 4.52 5.51
CA HIS A 136 -0.47 3.98 5.88
C HIS A 136 -1.22 3.47 4.65
N THR A 137 -2.18 2.58 4.87
CA THR A 137 -3.15 2.19 3.85
C THR A 137 -4.22 3.28 3.72
N LYS A 138 -4.55 3.63 2.49
CA LYS A 138 -5.61 4.54 2.10
C LYS A 138 -6.88 3.73 1.83
N GLY A 139 -7.95 4.10 2.51
CA GLY A 139 -9.20 3.34 2.55
C GLY A 139 -9.30 2.48 3.81
N ASP A 140 -10.54 2.15 4.19
CA ASP A 140 -10.79 1.25 5.31
C ASP A 140 -10.14 -0.12 5.01
N PRO A 141 -9.58 -0.82 6.03
CA PRO A 141 -9.10 -2.18 5.85
C PRO A 141 -10.20 -2.99 5.15
N GLY A 142 -9.81 -3.71 4.09
CA GLY A 142 -10.75 -4.47 3.26
C GLY A 142 -11.74 -5.19 4.17
N GLN A 143 -13.03 -4.87 3.98
CA GLN A 143 -14.10 -5.28 4.89
C GLN A 143 -13.92 -6.76 5.25
N GLU A 144 -13.71 -7.05 6.54
CA GLU A 144 -13.69 -8.43 7.02
C GLU A 144 -14.98 -9.10 6.54
N ILE A 145 -14.85 -10.13 5.70
CA ILE A 145 -16.01 -10.87 5.21
C ILE A 145 -16.66 -11.47 6.46
N PRO A 146 -17.90 -11.07 6.82
CA PRO A 146 -18.49 -11.48 8.08
C PRO A 146 -18.61 -13.01 8.13
N LYS A 147 -17.90 -13.64 9.06
CA LYS A 147 -18.06 -15.08 9.32
C LYS A 147 -19.40 -15.27 10.02
N VAL A 148 -20.28 -16.11 9.46
CA VAL A 148 -21.63 -16.38 10.00
C VAL A 148 -21.58 -17.01 11.40
N TRP A 149 -20.44 -17.62 11.78
CA TRP A 149 -20.16 -18.11 13.13
C TRP A 149 -18.65 -18.15 13.42
N ASN A 150 -18.26 -18.11 14.70
CA ASN A 150 -16.85 -18.13 15.13
C ASN A 150 -16.16 -19.42 14.69
N GLY A 151 -15.21 -19.32 13.75
CA GLY A 151 -14.50 -20.46 13.18
C GLY A 151 -15.12 -21.04 11.91
N GLY A 152 -16.22 -20.46 11.42
CA GLY A 152 -16.83 -20.84 10.14
C GLY A 152 -15.99 -20.44 8.92
N PRO A 153 -16.23 -21.08 7.75
CA PRO A 153 -15.44 -20.84 6.55
C PRO A 153 -15.74 -19.45 5.95
N GLU A 154 -14.74 -18.87 5.27
CA GLU A 154 -14.85 -17.58 4.56
C GLU A 154 -15.60 -17.70 3.22
N THR A 155 -15.99 -18.92 2.88
CA THR A 155 -16.74 -19.33 1.69
C THR A 155 -17.75 -20.42 2.06
N PRO A 156 -18.87 -20.59 1.35
CA PRO A 156 -19.81 -21.67 1.63
C PRO A 156 -19.15 -23.04 1.45
N LEU A 157 -19.56 -24.02 2.25
CA LEU A 157 -19.12 -25.40 2.09
C LEU A 157 -20.05 -26.12 1.12
N GLY A 158 -19.47 -26.82 0.15
CA GLY A 158 -20.19 -27.69 -0.76
C GLY A 158 -20.04 -29.15 -0.37
N ARG A 159 -21.17 -29.86 -0.20
CA ARG A 159 -21.22 -31.31 0.04
C ARG A 159 -21.98 -32.01 -1.07
N VAL A 160 -21.36 -33.04 -1.64
CA VAL A 160 -21.91 -33.87 -2.71
C VAL A 160 -22.16 -35.28 -2.18
N CYS A 161 -23.40 -35.72 -2.26
CA CYS A 161 -23.86 -37.02 -1.80
C CYS A 161 -24.42 -37.84 -2.97
N THR A 162 -24.09 -39.13 -3.02
CA THR A 162 -24.46 -40.05 -4.09
C THR A 162 -24.96 -41.39 -3.55
N ARG A 163 -25.31 -42.31 -4.45
CA ARG A 163 -25.78 -43.66 -4.14
C ARG A 163 -25.11 -44.69 -5.05
N ALA A 164 -25.12 -45.95 -4.60
CA ALA A 164 -24.53 -47.06 -5.36
C ALA A 164 -25.48 -47.57 -6.46
N GLU A 165 -26.77 -47.63 -6.19
CA GLU A 165 -27.75 -48.10 -7.18
C GLU A 165 -28.20 -46.97 -8.10
N PRO A 166 -28.61 -47.26 -9.35
CA PRO A 166 -29.19 -46.26 -10.24
C PRO A 166 -30.43 -45.58 -9.67
N TRP A 167 -30.65 -44.33 -10.03
CA TRP A 167 -31.87 -43.60 -9.69
C TRP A 167 -33.10 -44.23 -10.36
N PRO A 168 -34.24 -44.36 -9.66
CA PRO A 168 -35.44 -44.95 -10.22
C PRO A 168 -36.03 -44.06 -11.33
N VAL A 169 -36.58 -44.68 -12.37
CA VAL A 169 -37.23 -43.98 -13.48
C VAL A 169 -38.55 -43.35 -13.02
N CYS A 170 -38.83 -42.16 -13.51
CA CYS A 170 -40.09 -41.48 -13.25
C CYS A 170 -41.28 -42.22 -13.85
N HIS A 171 -42.36 -42.34 -13.08
CA HIS A 171 -43.55 -43.03 -13.55
C HIS A 171 -44.18 -42.26 -14.74
N GLY A 172 -44.26 -42.93 -15.91
CA GLY A 172 -44.79 -42.33 -17.14
C GLY A 172 -43.82 -41.41 -17.90
N GLN A 173 -42.54 -41.32 -17.49
CA GLN A 173 -41.51 -40.53 -18.17
C GLN A 173 -40.21 -41.34 -18.26
N SER A 174 -40.02 -42.10 -19.34
CA SER A 174 -38.88 -43.03 -19.49
C SER A 174 -37.51 -42.36 -19.64
N GLU A 175 -37.47 -41.06 -19.94
CA GLU A 175 -36.24 -40.27 -20.12
C GLU A 175 -35.88 -39.44 -18.88
N LYS A 176 -36.63 -39.60 -17.79
CA LYS A 176 -36.41 -38.88 -16.53
C LYS A 176 -36.22 -39.84 -15.37
N VAL A 177 -35.40 -39.42 -14.43
CA VAL A 177 -35.14 -40.16 -13.19
C VAL A 177 -35.60 -39.33 -11.99
N CYS A 178 -35.92 -40.03 -10.91
CA CYS A 178 -36.21 -39.41 -9.65
C CYS A 178 -34.92 -38.90 -9.04
N GLY A 179 -34.77 -37.57 -9.01
CA GLY A 179 -33.66 -36.90 -8.37
C GLY A 179 -33.74 -37.00 -6.84
N PRO A 180 -32.60 -36.79 -6.16
CA PRO A 180 -32.55 -36.82 -4.71
C PRO A 180 -33.57 -35.88 -4.05
N ALA A 181 -34.13 -36.32 -2.93
CA ALA A 181 -35.12 -35.62 -2.14
C ALA A 181 -34.55 -35.24 -0.76
N GLY A 182 -34.53 -33.95 -0.43
CA GLY A 182 -34.16 -33.49 0.92
C GLY A 182 -34.36 -31.98 1.07
N ASP A 183 -34.78 -31.54 2.26
CA ASP A 183 -35.14 -30.14 2.50
C ASP A 183 -33.94 -29.17 2.36
N ASP A 184 -32.71 -29.67 2.61
CA ASP A 184 -31.46 -28.89 2.48
C ASP A 184 -30.64 -29.24 1.21
N TYR A 185 -31.10 -30.18 0.38
CA TYR A 185 -30.33 -30.69 -0.76
C TYR A 185 -31.01 -30.40 -2.10
N SER A 186 -30.22 -29.90 -3.05
CA SER A 186 -30.64 -29.72 -4.44
C SER A 186 -30.27 -30.95 -5.29
N SER A 187 -31.15 -31.30 -6.24
CA SER A 187 -30.83 -32.27 -7.28
C SER A 187 -29.88 -31.65 -8.31
N CYS A 188 -28.65 -32.15 -8.38
CA CYS A 188 -27.59 -31.63 -9.24
C CYS A 188 -26.80 -32.78 -9.89
N ILE A 189 -25.96 -32.48 -10.87
CA ILE A 189 -24.98 -33.42 -11.40
C ILE A 189 -23.57 -33.00 -11.01
N PHE A 190 -22.69 -33.97 -10.71
CA PHE A 190 -21.29 -33.70 -10.43
C PHE A 190 -20.34 -34.43 -11.38
N ARG A 191 -19.17 -33.83 -11.57
CA ARG A 191 -18.04 -34.41 -12.30
C ARG A 191 -16.71 -33.88 -11.77
N GLU A 192 -15.71 -34.75 -11.66
CA GLU A 192 -14.34 -34.35 -11.33
C GLU A 192 -13.73 -33.48 -12.43
N GLY A 193 -13.05 -32.41 -12.03
CA GLY A 193 -12.49 -31.38 -12.90
C GLY A 193 -13.39 -30.15 -13.03
N GLU A 194 -12.86 -29.12 -13.69
CA GLU A 194 -13.61 -27.94 -14.09
C GLU A 194 -14.25 -28.15 -15.46
N HIS A 195 -15.59 -28.13 -15.50
CA HIS A 195 -16.38 -28.37 -16.71
C HIS A 195 -17.50 -27.35 -16.87
N LEU A 196 -17.90 -27.10 -18.10
CA LEU A 196 -19.16 -26.40 -18.35
C LEU A 196 -20.35 -27.32 -18.06
N CYS A 197 -21.47 -26.74 -17.62
CA CYS A 197 -22.69 -27.51 -17.43
C CYS A 197 -23.25 -27.99 -18.77
N PRO A 198 -23.65 -29.27 -18.86
CA PRO A 198 -24.28 -29.80 -20.05
C PRO A 198 -25.71 -29.24 -20.22
N GLU A 199 -26.26 -29.43 -21.42
CA GLU A 199 -27.66 -29.12 -21.72
C GLU A 199 -28.62 -29.84 -20.74
N GLY A 200 -29.72 -29.17 -20.37
CA GLY A 200 -30.66 -29.65 -19.34
C GLY A 200 -30.29 -29.27 -17.90
N TRP A 201 -29.03 -28.88 -17.66
CA TRP A 201 -28.53 -28.52 -16.33
C TRP A 201 -28.10 -27.04 -16.28
N THR A 202 -29.05 -26.15 -16.56
CA THR A 202 -28.83 -24.71 -16.73
C THR A 202 -29.05 -23.87 -15.46
N GLY A 203 -29.09 -24.51 -14.28
CA GLY A 203 -29.18 -23.81 -13.01
C GLY A 203 -27.82 -23.27 -12.57
N GLU A 204 -27.63 -23.16 -11.26
CA GLU A 204 -26.36 -22.69 -10.71
C GLU A 204 -25.23 -23.69 -10.96
N ARG A 205 -24.07 -23.16 -11.37
CA ARG A 205 -22.82 -23.90 -11.53
C ARG A 205 -21.91 -23.59 -10.35
N HIS A 206 -21.45 -24.62 -9.67
CA HIS A 206 -20.49 -24.53 -8.58
C HIS A 206 -19.19 -25.23 -8.98
N VAL A 207 -18.06 -24.60 -8.70
CA VAL A 207 -16.75 -25.26 -8.71
C VAL A 207 -16.26 -25.33 -7.28
N LEU A 208 -15.92 -26.52 -6.84
CA LEU A 208 -15.42 -26.78 -5.50
C LEU A 208 -14.04 -27.40 -5.57
N TYR A 209 -13.20 -27.12 -4.59
CA TYR A 209 -11.86 -27.65 -4.49
C TYR A 209 -11.71 -28.42 -3.18
N GLY A 210 -11.14 -29.61 -3.26
CA GLY A 210 -10.88 -30.45 -2.08
C GLY A 210 -9.64 -29.97 -1.31
N VAL A 211 -8.83 -29.12 -1.93
CA VAL A 211 -7.67 -28.46 -1.32
C VAL A 211 -7.63 -27.01 -1.78
N VAL A 212 -7.69 -26.10 -0.80
CA VAL A 212 -7.48 -24.67 -1.00
C VAL A 212 -6.36 -24.24 -0.07
N LYS A 213 -5.28 -23.72 -0.66
CA LYS A 213 -4.16 -23.14 0.08
C LYS A 213 -4.04 -21.69 -0.35
N ASP A 214 -4.51 -20.78 0.49
CA ASP A 214 -4.43 -19.34 0.24
C ASP A 214 -3.34 -18.73 1.13
N GLU A 215 -2.20 -18.42 0.51
CA GLU A 215 -1.09 -17.71 1.16
C GLU A 215 -1.03 -16.25 0.70
N ARG A 216 -2.10 -15.76 0.06
CA ARG A 216 -2.15 -14.38 -0.41
C ARG A 216 -2.30 -13.44 0.78
N GLU A 217 -1.44 -12.43 0.82
CA GLU A 217 -1.49 -11.37 1.82
C GLU A 217 -1.20 -10.02 1.17
N CYS A 218 -1.49 -8.94 1.89
CA CYS A 218 -1.15 -7.59 1.43
C CYS A 218 0.25 -7.23 1.90
N SER A 219 1.12 -6.88 0.95
CA SER A 219 2.43 -6.32 1.27
C SER A 219 2.29 -5.04 2.10
N ALA A 220 3.17 -4.89 3.08
CA ALA A 220 3.18 -3.73 3.97
C ALA A 220 3.44 -2.43 3.18
N CYS A 221 2.72 -1.36 3.55
CA CYS A 221 2.99 -0.04 3.01
C CYS A 221 4.33 0.50 3.53
N THR A 222 5.12 1.08 2.63
CA THR A 222 6.35 1.79 2.95
C THR A 222 6.41 3.12 2.20
N CYS A 223 7.22 4.05 2.72
CA CYS A 223 7.45 5.35 2.12
C CYS A 223 8.95 5.54 1.90
N GLU A 224 9.32 6.05 0.73
CA GLU A 224 10.69 6.47 0.47
C GLU A 224 11.04 7.75 1.23
N ALA A 225 12.33 8.13 1.21
CA ALA A 225 12.77 9.38 1.80
C ALA A 225 12.12 10.58 1.11
N PRO A 226 11.83 11.68 1.84
CA PRO A 226 11.26 12.88 1.26
C PRO A 226 12.15 13.47 0.16
N THR A 227 11.52 13.91 -0.94
CA THR A 227 12.21 14.59 -2.04
C THR A 227 11.45 15.83 -2.49
N GLY A 228 12.15 16.75 -3.16
CA GLY A 228 11.55 17.96 -3.70
C GLY A 228 11.25 19.06 -2.66
N GLY A 229 11.72 18.91 -1.43
CA GLY A 229 11.63 19.98 -0.42
C GLY A 229 12.40 21.24 -0.86
N MET A 230 11.94 22.39 -0.40
CA MET A 230 12.54 23.69 -0.69
C MET A 230 12.79 24.47 0.60
N CYS A 231 13.93 25.13 0.70
CA CYS A 231 14.35 25.90 1.87
C CYS A 231 15.15 27.09 1.36
N GLU A 232 14.61 28.29 1.58
CA GLU A 232 15.17 29.55 1.12
C GLU A 232 15.33 30.51 2.31
N VAL A 233 16.52 31.07 2.46
CA VAL A 233 16.91 31.94 3.56
C VAL A 233 17.50 33.22 3.01
N LEU A 234 17.06 34.37 3.52
CA LEU A 234 17.74 35.64 3.32
C LEU A 234 18.85 35.75 4.33
N ILE A 235 20.09 35.72 3.86
CA ILE A 235 21.26 36.00 4.70
C ILE A 235 21.67 37.46 4.57
N SER A 236 22.16 38.03 5.67
CA SER A 236 22.80 39.35 5.63
C SER A 236 24.06 39.38 6.50
N ALA A 237 25.10 40.03 5.99
CA ALA A 237 26.23 40.47 6.81
C ALA A 237 26.18 41.99 6.94
N TRP A 238 26.57 42.49 8.10
CA TRP A 238 26.40 43.88 8.50
C TRP A 238 27.74 44.54 8.76
N SER A 239 27.92 45.79 8.35
CA SER A 239 29.16 46.54 8.57
C SER A 239 29.15 47.32 9.88
N SER A 240 27.99 47.61 10.44
CA SER A 240 27.83 48.34 11.70
C SER A 240 27.37 47.44 12.85
N GLN A 241 27.65 47.90 14.08
CA GLN A 241 27.08 47.29 15.28
C GLN A 241 25.56 47.36 15.25
N GLY A 242 24.93 46.40 15.93
CA GLY A 242 23.48 46.28 16.01
C GLY A 242 22.81 45.84 14.70
N CYS A 243 23.58 45.34 13.73
CA CYS A 243 23.06 44.93 12.42
C CYS A 243 22.20 46.02 11.75
N SER A 244 22.74 47.24 11.67
CA SER A 244 22.00 48.42 11.21
C SER A 244 22.38 48.90 9.80
N GLN A 245 23.58 48.57 9.32
CA GLN A 245 24.06 48.91 7.99
C GLN A 245 24.47 47.64 7.23
N VAL A 246 23.72 47.33 6.18
CA VAL A 246 23.93 46.13 5.36
C VAL A 246 25.28 46.25 4.64
N ALA A 247 26.12 45.22 4.78
CA ALA A 247 27.29 45.02 3.92
C ALA A 247 26.91 44.15 2.72
N ILE A 248 26.13 43.09 2.98
CA ILE A 248 25.52 42.25 1.96
C ILE A 248 24.19 41.68 2.46
N ALA A 249 23.24 41.51 1.54
CA ALA A 249 22.03 40.74 1.75
C ALA A 249 21.68 39.97 0.48
N ARG A 250 21.41 38.67 0.58
CA ARG A 250 21.05 37.83 -0.58
C ARG A 250 20.23 36.60 -0.19
N PRO A 251 19.24 36.19 -0.99
CA PRO A 251 18.59 34.90 -0.80
C PRO A 251 19.54 33.76 -1.18
N ILE A 252 19.45 32.67 -0.43
CA ILE A 252 20.15 31.41 -0.68
C ILE A 252 19.22 30.23 -0.45
N SER A 253 19.35 29.20 -1.27
CA SER A 253 18.47 28.03 -1.25
C SER A 253 19.24 26.75 -0.93
N ALA A 254 18.58 25.78 -0.32
CA ALA A 254 19.15 24.46 -0.12
C ALA A 254 19.56 23.82 -1.46
N GLY A 255 20.69 23.11 -1.47
CA GLY A 255 21.22 22.44 -2.67
C GLY A 255 21.97 23.35 -3.66
N MET A 256 22.02 24.66 -3.45
CA MET A 256 22.85 25.54 -4.28
C MET A 256 24.34 25.43 -3.94
N VAL A 257 25.20 25.76 -4.90
CA VAL A 257 26.64 25.93 -4.64
C VAL A 257 26.82 27.08 -3.66
N ALA A 258 27.69 26.89 -2.66
CA ALA A 258 27.96 27.91 -1.64
C ALA A 258 28.37 29.23 -2.32
N PRO A 259 27.58 30.30 -2.15
CA PRO A 259 27.84 31.57 -2.79
C PRO A 259 29.07 32.22 -2.18
N CYS A 260 29.76 32.99 -3.01
CA CYS A 260 30.84 33.85 -2.60
C CYS A 260 30.54 35.28 -3.02
N ASP A 261 30.76 36.23 -2.13
CA ASP A 261 30.60 37.65 -2.42
C ASP A 261 31.85 38.45 -2.04
N ASP A 262 32.27 39.32 -2.96
CA ASP A 262 33.44 40.18 -2.82
C ASP A 262 33.14 41.44 -2.01
N PHE A 263 34.15 41.91 -1.27
CA PHE A 263 34.15 43.16 -0.55
C PHE A 263 35.34 44.03 -0.92
N MET A 264 35.18 45.34 -0.72
CA MET A 264 36.34 46.23 -0.67
C MET A 264 37.33 45.76 0.41
N PRO A 265 38.65 45.84 0.16
CA PRO A 265 39.65 45.44 1.14
C PRO A 265 39.47 46.16 2.48
N GLY A 266 39.36 45.40 3.56
CA GLY A 266 39.28 45.95 4.91
C GLY A 266 37.89 46.41 5.34
N THR A 267 36.85 46.09 4.57
CA THR A 267 35.45 46.21 5.00
C THR A 267 35.26 45.58 6.37
N GLN A 268 34.58 46.28 7.27
CA GLN A 268 34.18 45.76 8.57
C GLN A 268 32.99 44.81 8.42
N LEU A 269 33.01 43.70 9.15
CA LEU A 269 31.86 42.79 9.31
C LEU A 269 31.53 42.69 10.80
N SER A 270 30.52 43.43 11.22
CA SER A 270 30.12 43.59 12.63
C SER A 270 29.08 42.56 13.08
N GLY A 271 28.39 41.88 12.17
CA GLY A 271 27.44 40.84 12.53
C GLY A 271 26.78 40.18 11.33
N LYS A 272 25.95 39.18 11.60
CA LYS A 272 25.11 38.50 10.61
C LYS A 272 23.67 38.32 11.10
N THR A 273 22.75 38.22 10.15
CA THR A 273 21.34 37.82 10.32
C THR A 273 20.98 36.78 9.27
N ALA A 274 19.98 35.97 9.58
CA ALA A 274 19.38 35.05 8.62
C ALA A 274 17.87 35.02 8.87
N GLU A 275 17.08 35.11 7.80
CA GLU A 275 15.62 35.09 7.86
C GLU A 275 15.12 33.98 6.94
N LEU A 276 14.25 33.12 7.47
CA LEU A 276 13.61 32.09 6.66
C LEU A 276 12.59 32.77 5.72
N LEU A 277 12.84 32.73 4.42
CA LEU A 277 11.93 33.28 3.42
C LEU A 277 10.84 32.27 3.05
N ASN A 278 11.25 31.03 2.78
CA ASN A 278 10.34 29.98 2.37
C ASN A 278 10.83 28.61 2.86
N TYR A 279 9.89 27.77 3.29
CA TYR A 279 10.12 26.36 3.54
C TYR A 279 8.92 25.57 3.06
N THR A 280 9.15 24.66 2.12
CA THR A 280 8.15 23.71 1.63
C THR A 280 8.69 22.32 1.87
N LYS A 281 7.88 21.49 2.53
CA LYS A 281 8.23 20.11 2.82
C LYS A 281 8.37 19.30 1.54
N GLY A 282 9.26 18.31 1.56
CA GLY A 282 9.31 17.29 0.52
C GLY A 282 8.04 16.43 0.48
N THR A 283 7.95 15.61 -0.55
CA THR A 283 6.93 14.56 -0.67
C THR A 283 7.59 13.19 -0.69
N CYS A 284 6.90 12.19 -0.14
CA CYS A 284 7.37 10.81 -0.15
C CYS A 284 6.55 9.98 -1.14
N THR A 285 7.23 9.11 -1.88
CA THR A 285 6.58 8.17 -2.78
C THR A 285 6.17 6.91 -2.00
N PRO A 286 4.87 6.56 -1.96
CA PRO A 286 4.41 5.33 -1.31
C PRO A 286 4.71 4.10 -2.19
N SER A 287 4.92 2.96 -1.53
CA SER A 287 5.00 1.64 -2.17
C SER A 287 4.40 0.55 -1.26
N GLY A 288 4.13 -0.62 -1.81
CA GLY A 288 3.42 -1.71 -1.12
C GLY A 288 1.94 -1.77 -1.50
N GLY A 289 1.14 -2.48 -0.70
CA GLY A 289 -0.29 -2.62 -0.92
C GLY A 289 -0.64 -3.51 -2.12
N GLN A 290 0.32 -4.29 -2.63
CA GLN A 290 0.06 -5.33 -3.61
C GLN A 290 -0.21 -6.67 -2.91
N VAL A 291 -1.04 -7.50 -3.55
CA VAL A 291 -1.19 -8.91 -3.18
C VAL A 291 0.14 -9.62 -3.44
N VAL A 292 0.69 -10.25 -2.41
CA VAL A 292 1.85 -11.13 -2.47
C VAL A 292 1.44 -12.53 -2.01
N GLY A 293 2.23 -13.55 -2.33
CA GLY A 293 1.88 -14.94 -2.07
C GLY A 293 1.08 -15.58 -3.21
N GLU A 294 0.58 -16.78 -2.98
CA GLU A 294 -0.04 -17.62 -4.00
C GLU A 294 -1.35 -18.25 -3.50
N LEU A 295 -2.31 -18.40 -4.41
CA LEU A 295 -3.50 -19.23 -4.20
C LEU A 295 -3.34 -20.51 -5.00
N THR A 296 -3.26 -21.65 -4.31
CA THR A 296 -3.24 -22.97 -4.93
C THR A 296 -4.58 -23.65 -4.72
N LEU A 297 -5.16 -24.14 -5.81
CA LEU A 297 -6.43 -24.84 -5.86
C LEU A 297 -6.20 -26.23 -6.46
N ASP A 298 -6.57 -27.29 -5.75
CA ASP A 298 -6.39 -28.67 -6.21
C ASP A 298 -7.65 -29.52 -5.96
N LYS A 299 -7.76 -30.62 -6.71
CA LYS A 299 -8.92 -31.51 -6.78
C LYS A 299 -10.23 -30.75 -7.09
N PRO A 300 -10.30 -30.04 -8.22
CA PRO A 300 -11.52 -29.39 -8.65
C PRO A 300 -12.62 -30.41 -8.92
N VAL A 301 -13.84 -30.07 -8.58
CA VAL A 301 -15.07 -30.73 -9.05
C VAL A 301 -16.06 -29.67 -9.52
N THR A 302 -16.86 -30.02 -10.51
CA THR A 302 -17.97 -29.19 -10.99
C THR A 302 -19.28 -29.81 -10.56
N VAL A 303 -20.16 -28.99 -9.99
CA VAL A 303 -21.55 -29.32 -9.71
C VAL A 303 -22.45 -28.40 -10.52
N CYS A 304 -23.42 -28.97 -11.23
CA CYS A 304 -24.39 -28.23 -12.03
C CYS A 304 -25.79 -28.60 -11.55
N CYS A 305 -26.54 -27.61 -11.06
CA CYS A 305 -27.88 -27.82 -10.56
C CYS A 305 -28.92 -27.53 -11.64
N ARG A 306 -30.13 -28.05 -11.44
CA ARG A 306 -31.24 -27.70 -12.32
C ARG A 306 -31.68 -26.25 -12.02
N ALA A 307 -32.20 -25.55 -13.03
CA ALA A 307 -32.87 -24.28 -12.79
C ALA A 307 -34.09 -24.53 -11.88
N ALA A 308 -34.32 -23.65 -10.91
CA ALA A 308 -35.53 -23.69 -10.10
C ALA A 308 -36.75 -23.54 -11.02
N THR A 309 -37.65 -24.51 -10.98
CA THR A 309 -38.95 -24.40 -11.66
C THR A 309 -39.80 -23.38 -10.93
N SER A 310 -40.04 -22.22 -11.56
CA SER A 310 -40.95 -21.18 -11.09
C SER A 310 -42.42 -21.55 -11.26
#